data_AF-A0A6I4YSR3-F1
#
_entry.id   AF-A0A6I4YSR3-F1
#
_cell.length_a   1.000
_cell.length_b   1.000
_cell.length_c   1.000
_cell.angle_alpha   90.00
_cell.angle_beta   90.00
_cell.angle_gamma   90.00
#
_symmetry.space_group_name_H-M   'P 1'
#
loop_
_entity.id
_entity.type
_entity.pdbx_description
1 polymer ?
#
loop_
_entity_poly.entity_id
_entity_poly.type
_entity_poly.pdbx_seq_one_letter_code
_entity_poly.pdbx_strand_id
1 'polypeptide(L)'
;MIPALESDLTRLLAAARDFDFAAWLDTLPQRDRHLIVLHTLVASVGNGGFQQWVGCNYRENQEAVLRLALARFAEHCPDQRAAVAEVLALIDQTHRVAPPSFSRLTDDQADALAPLDDRFYAFTDRFRAAMGEYLLRWQ
;
A
#
# COMPACT_ATOMS: atom_id res chain seq x y z
N MET A 1 9.78 -2.38 10.91
CA MET A 1 10.27 -1.58 9.78
C MET A 1 11.56 -0.90 10.24
N ILE A 2 12.40 -0.40 9.34
CA ILE A 2 13.71 0.14 9.76
C ILE A 2 13.46 1.48 10.49
N PRO A 3 14.01 1.72 11.70
CA PRO A 3 13.68 2.91 12.51
C PRO A 3 13.85 4.26 11.79
N ALA A 4 14.83 4.36 10.90
CA ALA A 4 15.05 5.57 10.09
C ALA A 4 13.86 5.86 9.15
N LEU A 5 13.27 4.84 8.54
CA LEU A 5 12.10 4.97 7.66
C LEU A 5 10.83 5.31 8.46
N GLU A 6 10.72 4.82 9.69
CA GLU A 6 9.63 5.18 10.62
C GLU A 6 9.67 6.67 10.99
N SER A 7 10.88 7.21 11.24
CA SER A 7 11.07 8.63 11.53
C SER A 7 10.72 9.51 10.32
N ASP A 8 11.19 9.14 9.13
CA ASP A 8 10.88 9.84 7.88
C ASP A 8 9.38 9.86 7.60
N LEU A 9 8.72 8.70 7.71
CA LEU A 9 7.29 8.59 7.48
C LEU A 9 6.48 9.41 8.49
N THR A 10 6.85 9.36 9.77
CA THR A 10 6.17 10.14 10.82
C THR A 10 6.24 11.63 10.52
N ARG A 11 7.43 12.12 10.10
CA ARG A 11 7.63 13.52 9.70
C ARG A 11 6.78 13.89 8.49
N LEU A 12 6.72 13.03 7.47
CA LEU A 12 5.92 13.27 6.26
C LEU A 12 4.42 13.33 6.58
N LEU A 13 3.90 12.34 7.30
CA LEU A 13 2.47 12.26 7.64
C LEU A 13 2.02 13.39 8.58
N ALA A 14 2.90 13.90 9.45
CA ALA A 14 2.59 15.06 10.28
C ALA A 14 2.33 16.33 9.43
N ALA A 15 3.03 16.48 8.30
CA ALA A 15 2.85 17.60 7.38
C ALA A 15 1.58 17.50 6.51
N ALA A 16 0.95 16.32 6.43
CA ALA A 16 -0.22 16.08 5.59
C ALA A 16 -1.55 16.50 6.24
N ARG A 17 -1.56 16.81 7.55
CA ARG A 17 -2.79 17.00 8.35
C ARG A 17 -3.72 18.11 7.87
N ASP A 18 -3.20 19.11 7.17
CA ASP A 18 -3.95 20.31 6.78
C ASP A 18 -4.24 20.39 5.26
N PHE A 19 -3.94 19.33 4.50
CA PHE A 19 -4.04 19.33 3.03
C PHE A 19 -4.97 18.26 2.49
N ASP A 20 -5.49 18.48 1.27
CA ASP A 20 -5.99 17.37 0.46
C ASP A 20 -4.83 16.40 0.20
N PHE A 21 -4.94 15.20 0.78
CA PHE A 21 -3.86 14.21 0.79
C PHE A 21 -3.34 13.89 -0.61
N ALA A 22 -4.21 13.84 -1.62
CA ALA A 22 -3.80 13.56 -2.99
C ALA A 22 -2.94 14.71 -3.56
N ALA A 23 -3.41 15.95 -3.44
CA ALA A 23 -2.67 17.13 -3.89
C ALA A 23 -1.33 17.29 -3.14
N TRP A 24 -1.30 17.03 -1.83
CA TRP A 24 -0.06 17.04 -1.04
C TRP A 24 0.92 15.96 -1.47
N LEU A 25 0.45 14.72 -1.65
CA LEU A 25 1.28 13.60 -2.08
C LEU A 25 2.03 13.92 -3.39
N ASP A 26 1.38 14.60 -4.33
CA ASP A 26 1.97 14.99 -5.62
C ASP A 26 3.09 16.04 -5.49
N THR A 27 3.16 16.78 -4.38
CA THR A 27 4.26 17.74 -4.12
C THR A 27 5.55 17.06 -3.69
N LEU A 28 5.50 15.79 -3.30
CA LEU A 28 6.64 15.10 -2.70
C LEU A 28 7.61 14.51 -3.74
N PRO A 29 8.89 14.33 -3.37
CA PRO A 29 9.81 13.50 -4.14
C PRO A 29 9.24 12.11 -4.38
N GLN A 30 9.57 11.50 -5.53
CA GLN A 30 9.02 10.20 -5.91
C GLN A 30 9.31 9.09 -4.89
N ARG A 31 10.50 9.09 -4.29
CA ARG A 31 10.87 8.16 -3.20
C ARG A 31 9.87 8.21 -2.06
N ASP A 32 9.53 9.42 -1.62
CA ASP A 32 8.67 9.66 -0.46
C ASP A 32 7.22 9.27 -0.78
N ARG A 33 6.76 9.55 -2.01
CA ARG A 33 5.48 9.04 -2.51
C ARG A 33 5.42 7.52 -2.44
N HIS A 34 6.45 6.83 -2.94
CA HIS A 34 6.52 5.37 -2.91
C HIS A 34 6.53 4.82 -1.48
N LEU A 35 7.33 5.41 -0.59
CA LEU A 35 7.34 5.07 0.84
C LEU A 35 5.93 5.17 1.45
N ILE A 36 5.25 6.29 1.20
CA ILE A 36 3.91 6.54 1.76
C ILE A 36 2.91 5.51 1.23
N VAL A 37 2.78 5.33 -0.09
CA VAL A 37 1.74 4.43 -0.63
C VAL A 37 1.97 2.96 -0.29
N LEU A 38 3.23 2.50 -0.32
CA LEU A 38 3.56 1.11 0.05
C LEU A 38 3.31 0.88 1.54
N HIS A 39 3.70 1.84 2.39
CA HIS A 39 3.41 1.74 3.82
C HIS A 39 1.91 1.78 4.08
N THR A 40 1.18 2.70 3.45
CA THR A 40 -0.27 2.83 3.64
C THR A 40 -0.99 1.55 3.27
N LEU A 41 -0.61 0.87 2.17
CA LEU A 41 -1.15 -0.46 1.84
C LEU A 41 -0.94 -1.44 3.00
N VAL A 42 0.32 -1.64 3.41
CA VAL A 42 0.69 -2.60 4.46
C VAL A 42 -0.02 -2.28 5.78
N ALA A 43 -0.07 -1.01 6.18
CA ALA A 43 -0.68 -0.59 7.44
C ALA A 43 -2.20 -0.71 7.40
N SER A 44 -2.83 -0.42 6.26
CA SER A 44 -4.28 -0.57 6.12
C SER A 44 -4.68 -2.03 6.23
N VAL A 45 -4.03 -2.88 5.43
CA VAL A 45 -4.34 -4.31 5.42
C VAL A 45 -3.95 -4.93 6.76
N GLY A 46 -2.80 -4.56 7.35
CA GLY A 46 -2.38 -5.06 8.66
C GLY A 46 -3.28 -4.66 9.84
N ASN A 47 -4.08 -3.58 9.72
CA ASN A 47 -4.96 -3.13 10.80
C ASN A 47 -6.39 -3.67 10.68
N GLY A 48 -6.89 -3.87 9.46
CA GLY A 48 -8.30 -4.22 9.23
C GLY A 48 -8.55 -4.77 7.83
N GLY A 49 -7.55 -5.41 7.24
CA GLY A 49 -7.66 -6.09 5.96
C GLY A 49 -7.81 -5.15 4.76
N PHE A 50 -8.08 -5.76 3.61
CA PHE A 50 -8.44 -5.06 2.38
C PHE A 50 -9.74 -4.27 2.54
N GLN A 51 -10.62 -4.66 3.48
CA GLN A 51 -11.77 -3.86 3.88
C GLN A 51 -11.36 -2.47 4.37
N GLN A 52 -10.40 -2.38 5.30
CA GLN A 52 -9.91 -1.09 5.78
C GLN A 52 -9.17 -0.31 4.69
N TRP A 53 -8.43 -1.01 3.82
CA TRP A 53 -7.74 -0.38 2.70
C TRP A 53 -8.73 0.32 1.75
N VAL A 54 -9.79 -0.37 1.33
CA VAL A 54 -10.85 0.21 0.48
C VAL A 54 -11.62 1.31 1.22
N GLY A 55 -12.01 1.07 2.47
CA GLY A 55 -12.91 1.96 3.20
C GLY A 55 -12.27 3.26 3.73
N CYS A 56 -10.96 3.28 3.98
CA CYS A 56 -10.31 4.42 4.63
C CYS A 56 -9.20 5.05 3.81
N ASN A 57 -8.49 4.28 2.99
CA ASN A 57 -7.17 4.67 2.49
C ASN A 57 -7.03 4.49 0.96
N TYR A 58 -8.12 4.23 0.26
CA TYR A 58 -8.14 4.07 -1.18
C TYR A 58 -8.63 5.34 -1.88
N ARG A 59 -7.81 5.86 -2.80
CA ARG A 59 -8.21 6.83 -3.83
C ARG A 59 -7.56 6.42 -5.15
N GLU A 60 -8.26 6.61 -6.27
CA GLU A 60 -7.79 6.19 -7.61
C GLU A 60 -6.36 6.70 -7.92
N ASN A 61 -6.08 7.98 -7.63
CA ASN A 61 -4.74 8.56 -7.84
C ASN A 61 -3.65 7.88 -6.99
N GLN A 62 -3.98 7.39 -5.79
CA GLN A 62 -3.01 6.72 -4.93
C GLN A 62 -2.70 5.30 -5.44
N GLU A 63 -3.67 4.64 -6.06
CA GLU A 63 -3.46 3.32 -6.65
C GLU A 63 -2.49 3.38 -7.83
N ALA A 64 -2.60 4.40 -8.69
CA ALA A 64 -1.66 4.60 -9.79
C ALA A 64 -0.22 4.75 -9.27
N VAL A 65 -0.02 5.52 -8.20
CA VAL A 65 1.28 5.69 -7.54
C VAL A 65 1.73 4.39 -6.86
N LEU A 66 0.82 3.64 -6.23
CA LEU A 66 1.11 2.34 -5.61
C LEU A 66 1.58 1.32 -6.66
N ARG A 67 0.89 1.21 -7.79
CA ARG A 67 1.28 0.32 -8.89
C ARG A 67 2.64 0.69 -9.47
N LEU A 68 2.91 1.99 -9.65
CA LEU A 68 4.23 2.46 -10.06
C LEU A 68 5.31 2.09 -9.03
N ALA A 69 5.02 2.27 -7.73
CA ALA A 69 5.93 1.92 -6.65
C ALA A 69 6.23 0.42 -6.62
N LEU A 70 5.21 -0.43 -6.80
CA LEU A 70 5.33 -1.89 -6.88
C LEU A 70 6.15 -2.33 -8.10
N ALA A 71 5.94 -1.73 -9.26
CA ALA A 71 6.72 -2.02 -10.46
C ALA A 71 8.22 -1.72 -10.25
N ARG A 72 8.55 -0.53 -9.74
CA ARG A 72 9.94 -0.17 -9.42
C ARG A 72 10.54 -1.03 -8.33
N PHE A 73 9.75 -1.38 -7.32
CA PHE A 73 10.16 -2.29 -6.27
C PHE A 73 10.55 -3.66 -6.84
N ALA A 74 9.78 -4.21 -7.79
CA ALA A 74 10.11 -5.47 -8.47
C ALA A 74 11.37 -5.39 -9.37
N GLU A 75 11.70 -4.21 -9.88
CA GLU A 75 12.94 -3.97 -10.63
C GLU A 75 14.17 -3.98 -9.71
N HIS A 76 14.07 -3.36 -8.53
CA HIS A 76 15.18 -3.20 -7.58
C HIS A 76 15.34 -4.40 -6.63
N CYS A 77 14.26 -5.14 -6.40
CA CYS A 77 14.19 -6.33 -5.55
C CYS A 77 13.66 -7.52 -6.36
N PRO A 78 14.46 -8.07 -7.32
CA PRO A 78 13.99 -9.10 -8.24
C PRO A 78 13.51 -10.38 -7.53
N ASP A 79 14.10 -10.73 -6.38
CA ASP A 79 13.70 -11.88 -5.56
C ASP A 79 12.29 -11.72 -4.97
N GLN A 80 11.73 -10.50 -4.99
CA GLN A 80 10.39 -10.19 -4.51
C GLN A 80 9.35 -10.10 -5.64
N ARG A 81 9.71 -10.35 -6.90
CA ARG A 81 8.78 -10.25 -8.05
C ARG A 81 7.51 -11.09 -7.85
N ALA A 82 7.63 -12.29 -7.29
CA ALA A 82 6.48 -13.14 -6.99
C ALA A 82 5.55 -12.49 -5.93
N ALA A 83 6.12 -11.90 -4.88
CA ALA A 83 5.33 -11.19 -3.86
C ALA A 83 4.66 -9.95 -4.45
N VAL A 84 5.34 -9.21 -5.32
CA VAL A 84 4.76 -8.05 -6.01
C VAL A 84 3.60 -8.45 -6.92
N ALA A 85 3.79 -9.51 -7.71
CA ALA A 85 2.74 -10.05 -8.57
C ALA A 85 1.52 -10.48 -7.74
N GLU A 86 1.75 -11.10 -6.59
CA GLU A 86 0.68 -11.47 -5.66
C GLU A 86 -0.04 -10.24 -5.09
N VAL A 87 0.68 -9.19 -4.66
CA VAL A 87 0.06 -7.93 -4.21
C VAL A 87 -0.81 -7.30 -5.31
N LEU A 88 -0.31 -7.24 -6.54
CA LEU A 88 -1.09 -6.70 -7.67
C LEU A 88 -2.34 -7.54 -7.94
N ALA A 89 -2.22 -8.87 -7.88
CA ALA A 89 -3.35 -9.76 -8.05
C ALA A 89 -4.39 -9.62 -6.93
N LEU A 90 -3.96 -9.40 -5.70
CA LEU A 90 -4.85 -9.13 -4.55
C LEU A 90 -5.56 -7.79 -4.73
N ILE A 91 -4.86 -6.73 -5.16
CA ILE A 91 -5.47 -5.43 -5.50
C ILE A 91 -6.56 -5.61 -6.57
N ASP A 92 -6.27 -6.31 -7.66
CA ASP A 92 -7.23 -6.55 -8.75
C ASP A 92 -8.43 -7.40 -8.29
N GLN A 93 -8.23 -8.33 -7.37
CA GLN A 93 -9.32 -9.13 -6.77
C GLN A 93 -10.18 -8.28 -5.85
N THR A 94 -9.57 -7.45 -5.00
CA THR A 94 -10.26 -6.50 -4.14
C THR A 94 -11.16 -5.57 -4.95
N HIS A 95 -10.70 -5.05 -6.09
CA HIS A 95 -11.55 -4.19 -6.95
C HIS A 95 -12.73 -4.91 -7.58
N ARG A 96 -12.62 -6.22 -7.84
CA ARG A 96 -13.74 -7.01 -8.35
C ARG A 96 -14.81 -7.25 -7.29
N VAL A 97 -14.41 -7.40 -6.03
CA VAL A 97 -15.32 -7.59 -4.90
C VAL A 97 -15.93 -6.27 -4.43
N ALA A 98 -15.07 -5.28 -4.24
CA ALA A 98 -15.37 -3.99 -3.63
C ALA A 98 -14.86 -2.85 -4.53
N PRO A 99 -15.64 -2.46 -5.56
CA PRO A 99 -15.28 -1.34 -6.42
C PRO A 99 -15.07 -0.03 -5.62
N PRO A 100 -14.21 0.87 -6.12
CA PRO A 100 -13.86 2.18 -5.53
C PRO A 100 -15.01 3.06 -5.02
N SER A 101 -16.23 2.87 -5.56
CA SER A 101 -17.35 3.81 -5.38
C SER A 101 -18.19 3.57 -4.12
N PHE A 102 -17.89 2.56 -3.30
CA PHE A 102 -18.73 2.20 -2.16
C PHE A 102 -18.28 2.90 -0.87
N SER A 103 -19.19 3.70 -0.30
CA SER A 103 -19.01 4.32 1.03
C SER A 103 -19.14 3.33 2.19
N ARG A 104 -19.69 2.12 1.93
CA ARG A 104 -19.80 1.03 2.88
C ARG A 104 -19.85 -0.31 2.13
N LEU A 105 -19.07 -1.29 2.59
CA LEU A 105 -19.14 -2.65 2.08
C LEU A 105 -20.39 -3.36 2.62
N THR A 106 -20.98 -4.22 1.81
CA THR A 106 -21.96 -5.22 2.27
C THR A 106 -21.25 -6.33 3.04
N ASP A 107 -22.00 -7.09 3.85
CA ASP A 107 -21.46 -8.22 4.60
C ASP A 107 -20.87 -9.28 3.63
N ASP A 108 -21.54 -9.59 2.53
CA ASP A 108 -21.04 -10.51 1.50
C ASP A 108 -19.70 -10.05 0.88
N GLN A 109 -19.53 -8.74 0.69
CA GLN A 109 -18.27 -8.18 0.19
C GLN A 109 -17.16 -8.27 1.24
N ALA A 110 -17.47 -7.97 2.50
CA ALA A 110 -16.50 -8.11 3.60
C ALA A 110 -16.05 -9.56 3.73
N ASP A 111 -16.99 -10.51 3.70
CA ASP A 111 -16.71 -11.95 3.76
C ASP A 111 -15.86 -12.42 2.56
N ALA A 112 -16.09 -11.89 1.37
CA ALA A 112 -15.30 -12.23 0.19
C ALA A 112 -13.88 -11.61 0.18
N LEU A 113 -13.64 -10.55 0.96
CA LEU A 113 -12.31 -9.96 1.14
C LEU A 113 -11.46 -10.73 2.17
N ALA A 114 -12.07 -11.37 3.17
CA ALA A 114 -11.34 -12.03 4.25
C ALA A 114 -10.28 -13.06 3.77
N PRO A 115 -10.54 -13.92 2.76
CA PRO A 115 -9.52 -14.82 2.23
C PRO A 115 -8.34 -14.11 1.53
N LEU A 116 -8.53 -12.87 1.08
CA LEU A 116 -7.46 -12.07 0.48
C LEU A 116 -6.50 -11.55 1.55
N ASP A 117 -7.02 -11.21 2.72
CA ASP A 117 -6.23 -10.79 3.87
C ASP A 117 -5.26 -11.89 4.30
N ASP A 118 -5.76 -13.13 4.44
CA ASP A 118 -4.94 -14.30 4.80
C ASP A 118 -3.80 -14.52 3.80
N ARG A 119 -4.09 -14.38 2.51
CA ARG A 119 -3.08 -14.49 1.45
C ARG A 119 -2.02 -13.40 1.55
N PHE A 120 -2.42 -12.17 1.85
CA PHE A 120 -1.47 -11.08 2.08
C PHE A 120 -0.59 -11.40 3.29
N TYR A 121 -1.20 -11.72 4.43
CA TYR A 121 -0.49 -12.02 5.69
C TYR A 121 0.54 -13.13 5.57
N ALA A 122 0.30 -14.13 4.70
CA ALA A 122 1.22 -15.23 4.46
C ALA A 122 2.62 -14.77 3.98
N PHE A 123 2.76 -13.56 3.41
CA PHE A 123 4.04 -13.05 2.93
C PHE A 123 4.37 -11.62 3.37
N THR A 124 3.49 -10.94 4.12
CA THR A 124 3.64 -9.52 4.50
C THR A 124 4.95 -9.21 5.19
N ASP A 125 5.42 -10.03 6.12
CA ASP A 125 6.66 -9.75 6.86
C ASP A 125 7.88 -9.71 5.95
N ARG A 126 7.98 -10.68 5.03
CA ARG A 126 9.03 -10.71 4.01
C ARG A 126 8.94 -9.50 3.08
N PHE A 127 7.72 -9.15 2.66
CA PHE A 127 7.48 -7.99 1.81
C PHE A 127 7.89 -6.68 2.50
N ARG A 128 7.54 -6.50 3.78
CA ARG A 128 7.93 -5.33 4.60
C ARG A 128 9.43 -5.19 4.77
N ALA A 129 10.14 -6.29 5.00
CA ALA A 129 11.59 -6.28 5.11
C ALA A 129 12.22 -5.78 3.81
N ALA A 130 11.79 -6.33 2.68
CA ALA A 130 12.30 -5.94 1.38
C ALA A 130 11.94 -4.49 0.99
N MET A 131 10.75 -3.99 1.36
CA MET A 131 10.41 -2.56 1.19
C MET A 131 11.44 -1.64 1.85
N GLY A 132 11.93 -2.02 3.03
CA GLY A 132 12.99 -1.29 3.72
C GLY A 132 14.28 -1.24 2.90
N GLU A 133 14.69 -2.38 2.33
CA GLU A 133 15.88 -2.44 1.46
C GLU A 133 15.74 -1.60 0.20
N TYR A 134 14.58 -1.65 -0.46
CA TYR A 134 14.30 -0.84 -1.65
C TYR A 134 14.45 0.66 -1.38
N LEU A 135 13.90 1.15 -0.27
CA LEU A 135 13.95 2.57 0.08
C LEU A 135 15.35 3.03 0.54
N LEU A 136 16.18 2.12 1.03
CA LEU A 136 17.59 2.36 1.35
C LEU A 136 18.49 2.38 0.11
N ARG A 137 18.13 1.62 -0.93
CA ARG A 137 18.87 1.57 -2.20
C ARG A 137 18.45 2.65 -3.20
N TRP A 138 17.48 3.48 -2.85
CA TRP A 138 17.02 4.58 -3.70
C TRP A 138 18.13 5.63 -3.86
N GLN A 139 18.66 5.77 -5.07
CA GLN A 139 19.64 6.78 -5.48
C GLN A 139 19.03 7.72 -6.52
#